data_AF-A0A5Q0EH91-F1
#
_entry.id   AF-A0A5Q0EH91-F1
#
_cell.length_a   1.000
_cell.length_b   1.000
_cell.length_c   1.000
_cell.angle_alpha   90.00
_cell.angle_beta   90.00
_cell.angle_gamma   90.00
#
_symmetry.space_group_name_H-M   'P 1'
#
loop_
_entity.id
_entity.type
_entity.pdbx_description
1 polymer ?
#
loop_
_entity_poly.entity_id
_entity_poly.type
_entity_poly.pdbx_seq_one_letter_code
_entity_poly.pdbx_strand_id
1 'polypeptide(L)'
;MGDTLQNLSADELFELAEKRRQEEAEAEREAKREQVQSLKNHLKQMDKDHRARVRALEREHQKARAAVEAELSALTGSTRSRSAKGMRRDGISAVILGILQAQGELSTKAIKAHLDEQGITPKNLAQTLAYLKSRGQIVSLGHATYRAA
;
A
#
# COMPACT_ATOMS: atom_id res chain seq x y z
N MET A 1 44.34 41.58 28.88
CA MET A 1 44.18 40.11 28.77
C MET A 1 45.36 39.46 28.03
N GLY A 2 46.59 39.95 28.20
CA GLY A 2 47.80 39.41 27.54
C GLY A 2 48.84 38.88 28.54
N ASP A 3 48.95 39.52 29.71
CA ASP A 3 49.90 39.16 30.77
C ASP A 3 49.60 37.83 31.49
N THR A 4 48.35 37.35 31.45
CA THR A 4 47.99 36.09 32.12
C THR A 4 48.35 34.85 31.31
N LEU A 5 48.50 34.96 29.99
CA LEU A 5 48.94 33.86 29.13
C LEU A 5 50.47 33.69 29.14
N GLN A 6 51.21 34.77 29.44
CA GLN A 6 52.67 34.76 29.50
C GLN A 6 53.23 34.22 30.83
N ASN A 7 52.38 34.12 31.87
CA ASN A 7 52.75 33.64 33.20
C ASN A 7 52.32 32.18 33.47
N LEU A 8 51.70 31.50 32.51
CA LEU A 8 51.30 30.09 32.63
C LEU A 8 52.46 29.19 32.20
N SER A 9 52.68 28.11 32.95
CA SER A 9 53.62 27.06 32.57
C SER A 9 53.18 26.38 31.27
N ALA A 10 54.13 25.75 30.57
CA ALA A 10 53.85 25.04 29.32
C ALA A 10 52.76 23.96 29.49
N ASP A 11 52.70 23.33 30.67
CA ASP A 11 51.69 22.33 31.01
C ASP A 11 50.30 22.96 31.20
N GLU A 12 50.21 24.10 31.88
CA GLU A 12 48.95 24.82 32.07
C GLU A 12 48.40 25.41 30.75
N LEU A 13 49.28 25.83 29.84
CA LEU A 13 48.90 26.25 28.49
C LEU A 13 48.36 25.07 27.66
N PHE A 14 48.94 23.89 27.82
CA PHE A 14 48.47 22.68 27.15
C PHE A 14 47.09 22.25 27.67
N GLU A 15 46.89 22.25 28.99
CA GLU A 15 45.59 21.96 29.59
C GLU A 15 44.50 22.94 29.17
N LEU A 16 44.83 24.23 29.06
CA LEU A 16 43.89 25.25 28.59
C LEU A 16 43.52 25.05 27.11
N ALA A 17 44.48 24.65 26.27
CA ALA A 17 44.24 24.35 24.86
C ALA A 17 43.37 23.11 24.68
N GLU A 18 43.59 22.05 25.47
CA GLU A 18 42.76 20.84 25.45
C GLU A 18 41.33 21.12 25.95
N LYS A 19 41.16 21.93 27.01
CA LYS A 19 39.83 22.36 27.47
C LYS A 19 39.08 23.14 26.40
N ARG A 20 39.71 24.11 25.76
CA ARG A 20 39.09 24.86 24.65
C ARG A 20 38.72 23.96 23.47
N ARG A 21 39.56 23.00 23.12
CA ARG A 21 39.26 22.03 22.05
C ARG A 21 38.06 21.16 22.40
N GLN A 22 37.92 20.75 23.67
CA GLN A 22 36.76 19.98 24.13
C GLN A 22 35.48 20.83 24.11
N GLU A 23 35.53 22.07 24.60
CA GLU A 23 34.41 23.00 24.57
C GLU A 23 33.94 23.30 23.12
N GLU A 24 34.88 23.54 22.20
CA GLU A 24 34.58 23.73 20.77
C GLU A 24 33.97 22.47 20.15
N ALA A 25 34.50 21.28 20.47
CA ALA A 25 33.96 20.02 19.98
C ALA A 25 32.55 19.71 20.53
N GLU A 26 32.26 20.10 21.77
CA GLU A 26 30.94 19.99 22.36
C GLU A 26 29.96 20.98 21.73
N ALA A 27 30.36 22.24 21.56
CA ALA A 27 29.56 23.26 20.88
C ALA A 27 29.23 22.85 19.44
N GLU A 28 30.18 22.27 18.70
CA GLU A 28 29.93 21.73 17.37
C GLU A 28 28.92 20.56 17.38
N ARG A 29 29.02 19.68 18.38
CA ARG A 29 28.09 18.55 18.52
C ARG A 29 26.69 19.04 18.85
N GLU A 30 26.56 20.05 19.70
CA GLU A 30 25.28 20.69 20.02
C GLU A 30 24.67 21.37 18.78
N ALA A 31 25.44 22.17 18.06
CA ALA A 31 25.00 22.80 16.81
C ALA A 31 24.54 21.75 15.78
N LYS A 32 25.28 20.65 15.62
CA LYS A 32 24.88 19.53 14.74
C LYS A 32 23.59 18.86 15.24
N ARG A 33 23.41 18.68 16.55
CA ARG A 33 22.18 18.12 17.13
C ARG A 33 20.98 19.03 16.89
N GLU A 34 21.13 20.33 17.04
CA GLU A 34 20.08 21.32 16.78
C GLU A 34 19.67 21.31 15.29
N GLN A 35 20.65 21.27 14.38
CA GLN A 35 20.39 21.15 12.94
C GLN A 35 19.61 19.85 12.63
N VAL A 36 20.05 18.72 13.17
CA VAL A 36 19.36 17.44 12.99
C VAL A 36 17.94 17.49 13.56
N GLN A 37 17.74 18.12 14.72
CA GLN A 37 16.43 18.23 15.34
C GLN A 37 15.49 19.14 14.53
N SER A 38 16.01 20.26 14.02
CA SER A 38 15.29 21.15 13.10
C SER A 38 14.84 20.40 11.84
N LEU A 39 15.76 19.66 11.19
CA LEU A 39 15.46 18.87 10.01
C LEU A 39 14.41 17.78 10.29
N LYS A 40 14.50 17.09 11.44
CA LYS A 40 13.49 16.10 11.86
C LYS A 40 12.11 16.73 12.05
N ASN A 41 12.05 17.92 12.64
CA ASN A 41 10.79 18.64 12.81
C ASN A 41 10.22 19.08 11.46
N HIS A 42 11.06 19.54 10.55
CA HIS A 42 10.66 19.90 9.19
C HIS A 42 10.07 18.70 8.44
N LEU A 43 10.74 17.53 8.48
CA LEU A 43 10.24 16.30 7.87
C LEU A 43 8.88 15.88 8.45
N LYS A 44 8.73 15.91 9.77
CA LYS A 44 7.44 15.59 10.43
C LYS A 44 6.32 16.53 9.99
N GLN A 45 6.62 17.81 9.81
CA GLN A 45 5.64 18.79 9.35
C GLN A 45 5.24 18.51 7.89
N MET A 46 6.22 18.27 7.02
CA MET A 46 5.95 17.90 5.63
C MET A 46 5.11 16.62 5.51
N ASP A 47 5.39 15.59 6.30
CA ASP A 47 4.62 14.34 6.32
C ASP A 47 3.18 14.58 6.77
N LYS A 48 2.98 15.42 7.79
CA LYS A 48 1.66 15.78 8.30
C LYS A 48 0.85 16.49 7.22
N ASP A 49 1.46 17.45 6.54
CA ASP A 49 0.81 18.23 5.48
C ASP A 49 0.51 17.35 4.26
N HIS A 50 1.43 16.48 3.88
CA HIS A 50 1.22 15.52 2.79
C HIS A 50 0.05 14.58 3.10
N ARG A 51 0.02 13.98 4.30
CA ARG A 51 -1.10 13.12 4.73
C ARG A 51 -2.43 13.86 4.76
N ALA A 52 -2.43 15.13 5.17
CA ALA A 52 -3.64 15.95 5.15
C ALA A 52 -4.15 16.17 3.72
N ARG A 53 -3.25 16.49 2.77
CA ARG A 53 -3.58 16.67 1.35
C ARG A 53 -4.10 15.39 0.72
N VAL A 54 -3.44 14.25 0.94
CA VAL A 54 -3.90 12.94 0.43
C VAL A 54 -5.30 12.63 0.94
N ARG A 55 -5.57 12.80 2.24
CA ARG A 55 -6.90 12.57 2.81
C ARG A 55 -7.95 13.52 2.25
N ALA A 56 -7.60 14.77 1.96
CA ALA A 56 -8.52 15.73 1.35
C ALA A 56 -8.90 15.27 -0.07
N LEU A 57 -7.91 14.90 -0.89
CA LEU A 57 -8.12 14.37 -2.24
C LEU A 57 -8.94 13.08 -2.23
N GLU A 58 -8.65 12.14 -1.32
CA GLU A 58 -9.42 10.90 -1.18
C GLU A 58 -10.90 11.19 -0.86
N ARG A 59 -11.19 12.16 0.00
CA ARG A 59 -12.55 12.57 0.32
C ARG A 59 -13.25 13.20 -0.88
N GLU A 60 -12.56 14.04 -1.63
CA GLU A 60 -13.10 14.64 -2.86
C GLU A 60 -13.41 13.57 -3.91
N HIS A 61 -12.48 12.65 -4.15
CA HIS A 61 -12.68 11.51 -5.04
C HIS A 61 -13.84 10.63 -4.58
N GLN A 62 -13.94 10.33 -3.29
CA GLN A 62 -15.03 9.52 -2.75
C GLN A 62 -16.39 10.22 -2.96
N LYS A 63 -16.46 11.53 -2.72
CA LYS A 63 -17.67 12.33 -2.98
C LYS A 63 -18.03 12.35 -4.46
N ALA A 64 -17.07 12.59 -5.34
CA ALA A 64 -17.27 12.59 -6.78
C ALA A 64 -17.78 11.23 -7.28
N ARG A 65 -17.18 10.13 -6.79
CA ARG A 65 -17.65 8.77 -7.09
C ARG A 65 -19.07 8.52 -6.59
N ALA A 66 -19.37 8.94 -5.36
CA ALA A 66 -20.71 8.79 -4.80
C ALA A 66 -21.77 9.58 -5.59
N ALA A 67 -21.43 10.78 -6.06
CA ALA A 67 -22.30 11.58 -6.91
C ALA A 67 -22.57 10.91 -8.26
N VAL A 68 -21.51 10.43 -8.94
CA VAL A 68 -21.66 9.67 -10.20
C VAL A 68 -22.45 8.38 -9.99
N GLU A 69 -22.22 7.65 -8.89
CA GLU A 69 -22.99 6.45 -8.58
C GLU A 69 -24.47 6.77 -8.28
N ALA A 70 -24.77 7.89 -7.63
CA ALA A 70 -26.14 8.34 -7.40
C ALA A 70 -26.84 8.72 -8.71
N GLU A 71 -26.15 9.43 -9.60
CA GLU A 71 -26.65 9.80 -10.92
C GLU A 71 -26.91 8.55 -11.79
N LEU A 72 -25.97 7.60 -11.80
CA LEU A 72 -26.16 6.30 -12.45
C LEU A 72 -27.35 5.54 -11.87
N SER A 73 -27.51 5.52 -10.54
CA SER A 73 -28.65 4.87 -9.88
C SER A 73 -29.97 5.51 -10.24
N ALA A 74 -30.02 6.84 -10.38
CA ALA A 74 -31.22 7.58 -10.77
C ALA A 74 -31.60 7.30 -12.23
N LEU A 75 -30.62 7.34 -13.14
CA LEU A 75 -30.83 7.11 -14.57
C LEU A 75 -31.20 5.66 -14.89
N THR A 76 -30.58 4.70 -14.22
CA THR A 76 -30.80 3.27 -14.51
C THR A 76 -31.99 2.67 -13.78
N GLY A 77 -32.63 3.41 -12.86
CA GLY A 77 -33.70 2.88 -11.98
C GLY A 77 -33.24 1.74 -11.08
N SER A 78 -31.95 1.42 -11.10
CA SER A 78 -31.35 0.34 -10.33
C SER A 78 -31.19 0.82 -8.91
N THR A 79 -32.28 0.78 -8.14
CA THR A 79 -32.18 0.58 -6.70
C THR A 79 -31.31 -0.66 -6.52
N ARG A 80 -30.02 -0.47 -6.20
CA ARG A 80 -29.13 -1.58 -5.88
C ARG A 80 -29.74 -2.25 -4.65
N SER A 81 -30.56 -3.26 -4.92
CA SER A 81 -30.90 -4.34 -4.02
C SER A 81 -29.62 -4.71 -3.28
N ARG A 82 -29.75 -4.90 -1.97
CA ARG A 82 -28.68 -5.12 -1.00
C ARG A 82 -27.90 -6.44 -1.22
N SER A 83 -27.83 -6.95 -2.46
CA SER A 83 -27.17 -8.19 -2.85
C SER A 83 -25.68 -8.03 -3.22
N ALA A 84 -25.20 -6.80 -3.48
CA ALA A 84 -23.82 -6.58 -3.94
C ALA A 84 -22.72 -6.71 -2.85
N LYS A 85 -23.07 -7.00 -1.59
CA LYS A 85 -22.08 -7.28 -0.53
C LYS A 85 -21.60 -8.73 -0.51
N GLY A 86 -22.27 -9.64 -1.26
CA GLY A 86 -21.80 -11.01 -1.50
C GLY A 86 -20.96 -11.19 -2.78
N MET A 87 -21.11 -10.31 -3.78
CA MET A 87 -20.60 -10.54 -5.14
C MET A 87 -19.06 -10.45 -5.26
N ARG A 88 -18.36 -9.72 -4.38
CA ARG A 88 -16.90 -9.58 -4.51
C ARG A 88 -16.11 -10.85 -4.20
N ARG A 89 -16.71 -11.83 -3.52
CA ARG A 89 -16.07 -13.13 -3.27
C ARG A 89 -16.48 -14.21 -4.28
N ASP A 90 -17.64 -14.03 -4.91
CA ASP A 90 -18.16 -14.94 -5.95
C ASP A 90 -17.85 -14.51 -7.39
N GLY A 91 -17.34 -13.30 -7.64
CA GLY A 91 -17.12 -12.81 -9.01
C GLY A 91 -16.25 -13.71 -9.88
N ILE A 92 -15.07 -14.11 -9.40
CA ILE A 92 -14.17 -15.01 -10.17
C ILE A 92 -14.77 -16.42 -10.27
N SER A 93 -15.37 -16.93 -9.18
CA SER A 93 -16.01 -18.24 -9.15
C SER A 93 -17.18 -18.34 -10.15
N ALA A 94 -18.03 -17.31 -10.21
CA ALA A 94 -19.15 -17.22 -11.12
C ALA A 94 -18.70 -17.09 -12.59
N VAL A 95 -17.64 -16.31 -12.85
CA VAL A 95 -17.06 -16.21 -14.20
C VAL A 95 -16.47 -17.55 -14.65
N ILE A 96 -15.74 -18.26 -13.78
CA ILE A 96 -15.21 -19.60 -14.09
C ILE A 96 -16.34 -20.57 -14.40
N LEU A 97 -17.43 -20.55 -13.62
CA LEU A 97 -18.60 -21.39 -13.89
C LEU A 97 -19.25 -21.04 -15.23
N GLY A 98 -19.37 -19.76 -15.57
CA GLY A 98 -19.89 -19.34 -16.88
C GLY A 98 -19.04 -19.81 -18.05
N ILE A 99 -17.71 -19.72 -17.93
CA ILE A 99 -16.78 -20.21 -18.96
C ILE A 99 -16.91 -21.74 -19.14
N LEU A 100 -16.98 -22.49 -18.03
CA LEU A 100 -17.13 -23.94 -18.05
C LEU A 100 -18.51 -24.40 -18.56
N GLN A 101 -19.58 -23.63 -18.30
CA GLN A 101 -20.90 -23.90 -18.85
C GLN A 101 -20.96 -23.64 -20.36
N ALA A 102 -20.29 -22.59 -20.85
CA ALA A 102 -20.31 -22.23 -22.26
C ALA A 102 -19.45 -23.16 -23.13
N GLN A 103 -18.28 -23.59 -22.64
CA GLN A 103 -17.32 -24.38 -23.42
C GLN A 103 -17.25 -25.86 -23.01
N GLY A 104 -17.92 -26.24 -21.92
CA GLY A 104 -18.00 -27.61 -21.44
C GLY A 104 -16.74 -28.05 -20.67
N GLU A 105 -15.70 -28.44 -21.40
CA GLU A 105 -14.47 -29.01 -20.81
C GLU A 105 -13.27 -28.12 -21.05
N LEU A 106 -12.64 -27.66 -19.98
CA LEU A 106 -11.45 -26.81 -20.10
C LEU A 106 -10.35 -27.20 -19.13
N SER A 107 -9.12 -27.06 -19.61
CA SER A 107 -7.93 -27.15 -18.76
C SER A 107 -7.73 -25.88 -17.94
N THR A 108 -6.99 -25.97 -16.84
CA THR A 108 -6.57 -24.79 -16.05
C THR A 108 -5.92 -23.71 -16.90
N LYS A 109 -5.13 -24.10 -17.90
CA LYS A 109 -4.47 -23.15 -18.83
C LYS A 109 -5.49 -22.41 -19.69
N ALA A 110 -6.49 -23.11 -20.22
CA ALA A 110 -7.54 -22.51 -21.03
C ALA A 110 -8.46 -21.60 -20.21
N ILE A 111 -8.82 -22.01 -18.98
CA ILE A 111 -9.60 -21.17 -18.05
C ILE A 111 -8.83 -19.88 -17.74
N LYS A 112 -7.51 -19.97 -17.52
CA LYS A 112 -6.68 -18.78 -17.28
C LYS A 112 -6.67 -17.85 -18.50
N ALA A 113 -6.50 -18.37 -19.71
CA ALA A 113 -6.50 -17.57 -20.93
C ALA A 113 -7.80 -16.80 -21.12
N HIS A 114 -8.95 -17.43 -20.89
CA HIS A 114 -10.25 -16.75 -20.97
C HIS A 114 -10.47 -15.69 -19.89
N LEU A 115 -9.92 -15.90 -18.69
CA LEU A 115 -9.97 -14.87 -17.65
C LEU A 115 -9.08 -13.66 -18.02
N ASP A 116 -7.89 -13.92 -18.57
CA ASP A 116 -6.98 -12.87 -19.02
C ASP A 116 -7.56 -12.07 -20.21
N GLU A 117 -8.24 -12.73 -21.17
CA GLU A 117 -8.99 -12.08 -22.26
C GLU A 117 -10.09 -11.13 -21.74
N GLN A 118 -10.72 -11.46 -20.62
CA GLN A 118 -11.73 -10.64 -19.95
C GLN A 118 -11.12 -9.55 -19.05
N GLY A 119 -9.80 -9.40 -19.05
CA GLY A 119 -9.07 -8.42 -18.22
C GLY A 119 -9.04 -8.80 -16.74
N ILE A 120 -9.33 -10.06 -16.40
CA ILE A 120 -9.35 -10.56 -15.02
C ILE A 120 -8.13 -11.45 -14.81
N THR A 121 -7.11 -10.97 -14.10
CA THR A 121 -5.97 -11.81 -13.71
C THR A 121 -6.25 -12.50 -12.36
N PRO A 122 -6.54 -13.81 -12.32
CA PRO A 122 -6.85 -14.50 -11.07
C PRO A 122 -5.58 -14.72 -10.24
N LYS A 123 -5.48 -14.06 -9.08
CA LYS A 123 -4.35 -14.27 -8.14
C LYS A 123 -4.25 -15.73 -7.64
N ASN A 124 -5.38 -16.40 -7.44
CA ASN A 124 -5.46 -17.73 -6.80
C ASN A 124 -6.35 -18.73 -7.56
N LEU A 125 -6.17 -18.86 -8.88
CA LEU A 125 -7.01 -19.73 -9.73
C LEU A 125 -7.12 -21.17 -9.22
N ALA A 126 -6.00 -21.79 -8.82
CA ALA A 126 -5.99 -23.17 -8.33
C ALA A 126 -6.84 -23.36 -7.05
N GLN A 127 -6.81 -22.39 -6.14
CA GLN A 127 -7.62 -22.44 -4.91
C GLN A 127 -9.11 -22.26 -5.23
N THR A 128 -9.44 -21.36 -6.17
CA THR A 128 -10.83 -21.15 -6.61
C THR A 128 -11.40 -22.43 -7.25
N LEU A 129 -10.63 -23.11 -8.10
CA LEU A 129 -11.04 -24.38 -8.70
C LEU A 129 -11.18 -25.49 -7.66
N ALA A 130 -10.26 -25.61 -6.70
CA ALA A 130 -10.38 -26.58 -5.61
C ALA A 130 -11.65 -26.34 -4.77
N TYR A 131 -11.94 -25.07 -4.48
CA TYR A 131 -13.14 -24.66 -3.76
C TYR A 131 -14.43 -25.01 -4.53
N LEU A 132 -14.50 -24.67 -5.82
CA LEU A 132 -15.64 -25.03 -6.68
C LEU A 132 -15.84 -26.55 -6.78
N LYS A 133 -14.75 -27.32 -6.84
CA LYS A 133 -14.78 -28.79 -6.84
C LYS A 133 -15.32 -29.34 -5.52
N SER A 134 -14.84 -28.82 -4.37
CA SER A 134 -15.32 -29.26 -3.04
C SER A 134 -16.80 -28.97 -2.80
N ARG A 135 -17.35 -27.96 -3.47
CA ARG A 135 -18.79 -27.62 -3.42
C ARG A 135 -19.64 -28.39 -4.43
N GLY A 136 -19.03 -29.25 -5.24
CA GLY A 136 -19.74 -30.00 -6.28
C GLY A 136 -20.27 -29.12 -7.42
N GLN A 137 -19.69 -27.94 -7.64
CA GLN A 137 -20.09 -27.05 -8.74
C GLN A 137 -19.30 -27.34 -10.03
N ILE A 138 -18.13 -27.98 -9.91
CA ILE A 138 -17.34 -28.46 -11.04
C ILE A 138 -16.83 -29.88 -10.75
N VAL A 139 -16.65 -30.66 -11.81
CA VAL A 139 -16.09 -32.01 -11.78
C VAL A 139 -14.73 -32.00 -12.48
N SER A 140 -13.74 -32.69 -11.89
CA SER A 140 -12.43 -32.87 -12.53
C SER A 140 -12.45 -34.15 -13.36
N LEU A 141 -12.22 -34.03 -14.67
CA LEU A 141 -12.26 -35.15 -15.61
C LEU A 141 -10.88 -35.81 -15.84
N GLY A 142 -9.78 -35.16 -15.44
CA GLY A 142 -8.41 -35.63 -15.68
C GLY A 142 -7.39 -34.51 -15.49
N HIS A 143 -6.23 -34.62 -16.17
CA HIS A 143 -5.06 -33.70 -16.17
C HIS A 143 -5.38 -32.19 -16.03
N ALA A 144 -5.76 -31.76 -14.82
CA ALA A 144 -6.23 -30.41 -14.55
C ALA A 144 -7.35 -29.93 -15.50
N THR A 145 -8.20 -30.85 -15.96
CA THR A 145 -9.38 -30.57 -16.78
C THR A 145 -10.63 -30.58 -15.93
N TYR A 146 -11.47 -29.58 -16.14
CA TYR A 146 -12.68 -29.33 -15.37
C TYR A 146 -13.87 -29.18 -16.30
N ARG A 147 -15.03 -29.59 -15.80
CA ARG A 147 -16.34 -29.40 -16.40
C ARG A 147 -17.29 -28.87 -15.33
N ALA A 148 -18.29 -28.07 -15.70
CA ALA A 148 -19.39 -27.75 -14.79
C ALA A 148 -20.09 -29.05 -14.35
N ALA A 149 -20.46 -29.14 -13.06
CA ALA A 149 -21.17 -30.30 -12.52
C ALA A 149 -22.60 -30.40 -13.06
#